data_AF-A0A0E4BYP9-F1
#
_entry.id   AF-A0A0E4BYP9-F1
#
_cell.length_a   1.000
_cell.length_b   1.000
_cell.length_c   1.000
_cell.angle_alpha   90.00
_cell.angle_beta   90.00
_cell.angle_gamma   90.00
#
_symmetry.space_group_name_H-M   'P 1'
#
loop_
_entity.id
_entity.type
_entity.pdbx_description
1 polymer ?
#
loop_
_entity_poly.entity_id
_entity_poly.type
_entity_poly.pdbx_seq_one_letter_code
_entity_poly.pdbx_strand_id
1 'polypeptide(L)'
;MIAAVCHPEAVGSRLADVNARLGTEVIPGAGVPAEQLSFAYSVNGNASWRPTRVYSDGVKTYIQFPSSLSGQDAPVLFVVSGGQNRIVNYRLKGDMMVVDYQIDTAILVSGVGFWNQDKVTIRRGG
;
A
#
# COMPACT_ATOMS: atom_id res chain seq x y z
N MET A 1 -54.41 19.31 -5.88
CA MET A 1 -53.83 20.26 -6.87
C MET A 1 -52.38 20.49 -6.44
N ILE A 2 -51.42 19.68 -6.90
CA ILE A 2 -50.29 20.00 -7.84
C ILE A 2 -49.56 21.31 -7.44
N ALA A 3 -48.25 21.42 -7.20
CA ALA A 3 -47.05 20.81 -7.80
C ALA A 3 -45.93 20.69 -6.73
N ALA A 4 -45.22 19.57 -6.60
CA ALA A 4 -43.97 19.25 -7.31
C ALA A 4 -42.95 20.42 -7.38
N VAL A 5 -41.99 20.43 -6.45
CA VAL A 5 -40.67 21.05 -6.66
C VAL A 5 -39.68 19.89 -6.73
N CYS A 6 -39.36 19.49 -7.96
CA CYS A 6 -38.18 18.71 -8.32
C CYS A 6 -37.02 19.68 -8.59
N HIS A 7 -35.76 19.33 -8.30
CA HIS A 7 -34.49 19.75 -8.94
C HIS A 7 -33.33 19.00 -8.23
N PRO A 8 -32.21 18.65 -8.90
CA PRO A 8 -32.05 17.71 -10.01
C PRO A 8 -31.14 16.50 -9.63
N GLU A 9 -31.23 15.44 -10.43
CA GLU A 9 -30.34 14.28 -10.43
C GLU A 9 -28.86 14.63 -10.72
N ALA A 10 -28.00 13.62 -10.50
CA ALA A 10 -26.65 13.47 -11.03
C ALA A 10 -25.47 13.98 -10.19
N VAL A 11 -25.36 13.47 -8.96
CA VAL A 11 -24.04 13.34 -8.29
C VAL A 11 -23.43 11.94 -8.53
N GLY A 12 -24.23 10.95 -8.95
CA GLY A 12 -23.77 9.56 -9.11
C GLY A 12 -23.02 9.23 -10.40
N SER A 13 -23.22 9.95 -11.51
CA SER A 13 -22.67 9.57 -12.82
C SER A 13 -21.26 10.12 -13.10
N ARG A 14 -20.83 11.18 -12.41
CA ARG A 14 -19.53 11.85 -12.70
C ARG A 14 -18.30 11.14 -12.16
N LEU A 15 -18.46 10.12 -11.31
CA LEU A 15 -17.34 9.33 -10.79
C LEU A 15 -16.98 8.16 -11.72
N ALA A 16 -17.91 7.74 -12.59
CA ALA A 16 -17.66 6.65 -13.55
C ALA A 16 -17.06 7.16 -14.87
N ASP A 17 -17.48 8.34 -15.36
CA ASP A 17 -17.08 8.83 -16.68
C ASP A 17 -15.63 9.36 -16.74
N VAL A 18 -15.06 9.77 -15.61
CA VAL A 18 -13.64 10.17 -15.56
C VAL A 18 -12.72 8.95 -15.65
N ASN A 19 -13.16 7.79 -15.15
CA ASN A 19 -12.37 6.55 -15.22
C ASN A 19 -12.43 5.87 -16.60
N ALA A 20 -13.40 6.20 -17.45
CA ALA A 20 -13.67 5.44 -18.68
C ALA A 20 -12.92 5.93 -19.94
N ARG A 21 -12.18 7.05 -19.89
CA ARG A 21 -11.56 7.65 -21.09
C ARG A 21 -10.04 7.47 -21.22
N LEU A 22 -9.40 6.86 -20.25
CA LEU A 22 -7.98 6.55 -20.30
C LEU A 22 -7.85 5.05 -20.12
N GLY A 23 -7.40 4.35 -21.16
CA GLY A 23 -7.13 2.91 -21.15
C GLY A 23 -5.94 2.52 -20.27
N THR A 24 -5.85 3.10 -19.07
CA THR A 24 -4.78 2.84 -18.11
C THR A 24 -5.40 2.22 -16.88
N GLU A 25 -5.11 0.93 -16.67
CA GLU A 25 -5.51 0.20 -15.47
C GLU A 25 -4.97 0.93 -14.24
N VAL A 26 -5.84 1.62 -13.51
CA VAL A 26 -5.51 2.24 -12.23
C VAL A 26 -5.56 1.17 -11.15
N ILE A 27 -4.47 0.97 -10.40
CA ILE A 27 -4.47 -0.03 -9.32
C ILE A 27 -5.38 0.47 -8.18
N PRO A 28 -6.40 -0.33 -7.78
CA PRO A 28 -7.27 0.02 -6.65
C PRO A 28 -6.44 0.24 -5.38
N GLY A 29 -6.60 1.41 -4.77
CA GLY A 29 -5.89 1.79 -3.54
C GLY A 29 -4.68 2.70 -3.75
N ALA A 30 -4.02 2.64 -4.91
CA ALA A 30 -2.92 3.54 -5.24
C ALA A 30 -3.41 4.85 -5.87
N GLY A 31 -4.45 4.79 -6.72
CA GLY A 31 -5.00 5.98 -7.39
C GLY A 31 -4.09 6.58 -8.46
N VAL A 32 -3.08 5.83 -8.90
CA VAL A 32 -2.10 6.22 -9.91
C VAL A 32 -2.11 5.24 -11.09
N PRO A 33 -1.82 5.73 -12.32
CA PRO A 33 -1.62 4.90 -13.50
C PRO A 33 -0.60 3.77 -13.27
N ALA A 34 -0.90 2.53 -13.68
CA ALA A 34 0.03 1.40 -13.52
C ALA A 34 1.41 1.63 -14.16
N GLU A 35 1.46 2.42 -15.23
CA GLU A 35 2.67 2.77 -15.98
C GLU A 35 3.70 3.57 -15.16
N GLN A 36 3.26 4.24 -14.10
CA GLN A 36 4.13 5.05 -13.23
C GLN A 36 4.62 4.27 -12.00
N LEU A 37 4.25 2.98 -11.89
CA LEU A 37 4.58 2.16 -10.74
C LEU A 37 5.84 1.34 -10.97
N SER A 38 6.79 1.44 -10.03
CA SER A 38 7.96 0.58 -9.96
C SER A 38 7.66 -0.64 -9.09
N PHE A 39 7.71 -1.83 -9.67
CA PHE A 39 7.54 -3.12 -8.98
C PHE A 39 8.87 -3.82 -8.66
N ALA A 40 10.00 -3.16 -8.91
CA ALA A 40 11.34 -3.71 -8.75
C ALA A 40 11.74 -3.83 -7.26
N TYR A 41 11.04 -4.67 -6.51
CA TYR A 41 11.30 -4.94 -5.09
C TYR A 41 11.48 -6.44 -4.86
N SER A 42 12.50 -6.79 -4.10
CA SER A 42 12.69 -8.13 -3.54
C SER A 42 12.17 -8.17 -2.11
N VAL A 43 11.53 -9.28 -1.75
CA VAL A 43 11.00 -9.54 -0.40
C VAL A 43 11.60 -10.85 0.11
N ASN A 44 12.25 -10.82 1.26
CA ASN A 44 12.91 -11.97 1.87
C ASN A 44 12.45 -12.14 3.32
N GLY A 45 12.21 -13.38 3.74
CA GLY A 45 11.65 -13.76 5.03
C GLY A 45 10.54 -14.81 4.86
N ASN A 46 10.18 -15.49 5.94
CA ASN A 46 9.25 -16.62 5.94
C ASN A 46 8.02 -16.40 6.84
N ALA A 47 7.81 -15.16 7.30
CA ALA A 47 6.66 -14.82 8.12
C ALA A 47 5.34 -15.12 7.39
N SER A 48 4.32 -15.59 8.11
CA SER A 48 2.99 -15.87 7.57
C SER A 48 2.33 -14.63 6.96
N TRP A 49 2.67 -13.45 7.49
CA TRP A 49 2.23 -12.15 7.03
C TRP A 49 3.14 -11.51 5.97
N ARG A 50 4.11 -12.24 5.41
CA ARG A 50 5.04 -11.68 4.42
C ARG A 50 4.28 -10.96 3.28
N PRO A 51 4.69 -9.75 2.87
CA PRO A 51 4.04 -9.03 1.77
C PRO A 51 3.93 -9.85 0.50
N THR A 52 2.75 -9.81 -0.11
CA THR A 52 2.45 -10.45 -1.40
C THR A 52 2.89 -9.57 -2.57
N ARG A 53 2.93 -8.25 -2.38
CA ARG A 53 3.35 -7.29 -3.40
C ARG A 53 3.95 -6.03 -2.77
N VAL A 54 4.99 -5.49 -3.39
CA VAL A 54 5.57 -4.19 -3.04
C VAL A 54 5.80 -3.39 -4.31
N TYR A 55 5.39 -2.13 -4.31
CA TYR A 55 5.58 -1.22 -5.43
C TYR A 55 5.64 0.24 -4.97
N SER A 56 6.09 1.15 -5.83
CA SER A 56 6.12 2.58 -5.53
C SER A 56 5.72 3.42 -6.73
N ASP A 57 5.11 4.57 -6.48
CA ASP A 57 4.81 5.60 -7.49
C ASP A 57 5.96 6.62 -7.68
N GLY A 58 7.11 6.38 -7.05
CA GLY A 58 8.26 7.30 -7.02
C GLY A 58 8.25 8.28 -5.84
N VAL A 59 7.14 8.39 -5.10
CA VAL A 59 7.03 9.26 -3.91
C VAL A 59 6.69 8.43 -2.67
N LYS A 60 5.77 7.48 -2.82
CA LYS A 60 5.28 6.57 -1.78
C LYS A 60 5.62 5.13 -2.16
N THR A 61 5.77 4.30 -1.14
CA THR A 61 5.85 2.84 -1.30
C THR A 61 4.58 2.20 -0.74
N TYR A 62 4.01 1.30 -1.52
CA TYR A 62 2.81 0.52 -1.21
C TYR A 62 3.24 -0.91 -0.93
N ILE A 63 2.91 -1.40 0.25
CA ILE A 63 3.22 -2.75 0.71
C ILE A 63 1.89 -3.45 0.92
N GLN A 64 1.60 -4.45 0.08
CA GLN A 64 0.39 -5.24 0.18
C GLN A 64 0.68 -6.55 0.92
N PHE A 65 -0.13 -6.80 1.93
CA PHE A 65 -0.09 -7.99 2.77
C PHE A 65 -1.12 -9.03 2.30
N PRO A 66 -0.98 -10.28 2.72
CA PRO A 66 -2.07 -11.24 2.58
C PRO A 66 -3.26 -10.82 3.44
N SER A 67 -4.47 -11.16 3.01
CA SER A 67 -5.71 -10.86 3.74
C SER A 67 -5.74 -11.45 5.15
N SER A 68 -4.97 -12.51 5.42
CA SER A 68 -4.80 -13.10 6.75
C SER A 68 -4.22 -12.14 7.79
N LEU A 69 -3.53 -11.06 7.37
CA LEU A 69 -3.01 -10.05 8.29
C LEU A 69 -4.13 -9.28 8.99
N SER A 70 -5.33 -9.16 8.41
CA SER A 70 -6.42 -8.34 8.99
C SER A 70 -6.90 -8.83 10.37
N GLY A 71 -6.54 -10.06 10.77
CA GLY A 71 -6.85 -10.62 12.09
C GLY A 71 -5.67 -10.68 13.07
N GLN A 72 -4.50 -10.14 12.72
CA GLN A 72 -3.27 -10.17 13.53
C GLN A 72 -2.71 -8.76 13.75
N ASP A 73 -1.78 -8.63 14.68
CA ASP A 73 -1.04 -7.39 14.88
C ASP A 73 -0.19 -7.06 13.65
N ALA A 74 -0.37 -5.85 13.12
CA ALA A 74 0.37 -5.39 11.95
C ALA A 74 1.87 -5.26 12.26
N PRO A 75 2.76 -5.69 11.34
CA PRO A 75 4.19 -5.56 11.55
C PRO A 75 4.63 -4.10 11.59
N VAL A 76 5.63 -3.82 12.43
CA VAL A 76 6.31 -2.52 12.50
C VAL A 76 7.28 -2.39 11.33
N LEU A 77 7.25 -1.24 10.65
CA LEU A 77 8.13 -0.92 9.53
C LEU A 77 9.32 -0.05 9.99
N PHE A 78 10.52 -0.49 9.64
CA PHE A 78 11.76 0.29 9.72
C PHE A 78 12.32 0.49 8.32
N VAL A 79 12.61 1.72 7.93
CA VAL A 79 13.35 2.04 6.70
C VAL A 79 14.83 2.14 7.03
N VAL A 80 15.68 1.52 6.21
CA VAL A 80 17.14 1.60 6.35
C VAL A 80 17.65 2.72 5.43
N SER A 81 18.27 3.74 6.02
CA SER A 81 18.87 4.86 5.29
C SER A 81 20.20 5.23 5.95
N GLY A 82 21.26 5.39 5.16
CA GLY A 82 22.61 5.68 5.70
C GLY A 82 23.11 4.64 6.70
N GLY A 83 22.67 3.39 6.59
CA GLY A 83 23.01 2.29 7.52
C GLY A 83 22.23 2.33 8.85
N GLN A 84 21.27 3.23 9.02
CA GLN A 84 20.48 3.37 10.24
C GLN A 84 19.00 3.02 10.00
N ASN A 85 18.36 2.46 11.03
CA ASN A 85 16.92 2.19 11.01
C ASN A 85 16.15 3.45 11.41
N ARG A 86 15.18 3.84 10.58
CA ARG A 86 14.31 5.01 10.79
C ARG A 86 12.84 4.60 10.70
N ILE A 87 12.02 5.15 11.60
CA ILE A 87 10.57 5.11 11.46
C ILE A 87 10.14 6.26 10.57
N VAL A 88 9.30 5.95 9.59
CA VAL A 88 8.70 6.91 8.66
C VAL A 88 7.19 6.91 8.86
N ASN A 89 6.51 7.95 8.37
CA ASN A 89 5.05 7.97 8.39
C ASN A 89 4.50 6.88 7.47
N TYR A 90 3.60 6.06 8.01
CA TYR A 90 2.85 5.07 7.24
C TYR A 90 1.41 5.01 7.70
N ARG A 91 0.53 4.53 6.82
CA ARG A 91 -0.88 4.36 7.08
C ARG A 91 -1.32 2.98 6.60
N LEU A 92 -2.14 2.30 7.39
CA LEU A 92 -2.78 1.05 6.99
C LEU A 92 -4.15 1.34 6.38
N LYS A 93 -4.44 0.71 5.25
CA LYS A 93 -5.72 0.76 4.55
C LYS A 93 -6.08 -0.66 4.10
N GLY A 94 -6.89 -1.35 4.90
CA GLY A 94 -7.18 -2.77 4.69
C GLY A 94 -5.91 -3.60 4.85
N ASP A 95 -5.57 -4.37 3.82
CA ASP A 95 -4.36 -5.20 3.71
C ASP A 95 -3.14 -4.43 3.15
N MET A 96 -3.25 -3.12 2.95
CA MET A 96 -2.19 -2.31 2.34
C MET A 96 -1.61 -1.31 3.33
N MET A 97 -0.28 -1.32 3.47
CA MET A 97 0.47 -0.26 4.13
C MET A 97 0.97 0.73 3.08
N VAL A 98 0.57 1.99 3.23
CA VAL A 98 1.02 3.11 2.41
C VAL A 98 2.07 3.88 3.19
N VAL A 99 3.29 3.88 2.67
CA VAL A 99 4.45 4.54 3.27
C VAL A 99 4.67 5.84 2.52
N ASP A 100 4.66 6.97 3.22
CA ASP A 100 4.86 8.30 2.60
C ASP A 100 6.36 8.57 2.34
N TYR A 101 7.08 7.56 1.82
CA TYR A 101 8.50 7.59 1.50
C TYR A 101 8.82 6.53 0.45
N GLN A 102 9.71 6.86 -0.50
CA GLN A 102 10.23 5.89 -1.46
C GLN A 102 11.33 5.04 -0.82
N ILE A 103 11.04 3.78 -0.56
CA ILE A 103 11.93 2.86 0.15
C ILE A 103 13.02 2.30 -0.77
N ASP A 104 14.27 2.37 -0.34
CA ASP A 104 15.36 1.57 -0.90
C ASP A 104 15.54 0.23 -0.17
N THR A 105 15.54 0.26 1.15
CA THR A 105 15.57 -0.93 1.99
C THR A 105 14.68 -0.71 3.21
N ALA A 106 13.89 -1.73 3.55
CA ALA A 106 13.09 -1.74 4.76
C ALA A 106 13.08 -3.10 5.43
N ILE A 107 12.77 -3.09 6.72
CA ILE A 107 12.63 -4.25 7.58
C ILE A 107 11.26 -4.16 8.24
N LEU A 108 10.46 -5.21 8.07
CA LEU A 108 9.22 -5.42 8.78
C LEU A 108 9.48 -6.39 9.94
N VAL A 109 8.92 -6.10 11.10
CA VAL A 109 9.07 -6.90 12.32
C VAL A 109 7.73 -7.08 12.99
N SER A 110 7.40 -8.31 13.37
CA SER A 110 6.24 -8.62 14.22
C SER A 110 6.63 -9.58 15.34
N GLY A 111 5.90 -9.52 16.46
CA GLY A 111 6.17 -10.28 17.67
C GLY A 111 7.20 -9.63 18.62
N VAL A 112 7.23 -10.13 19.86
CA VAL A 112 8.12 -9.68 20.93
C VAL A 112 8.94 -10.85 21.49
N GLY A 113 10.21 -10.60 21.82
CA GLY A 113 11.13 -11.60 22.39
C GLY A 113 12.03 -12.30 21.37
N PHE A 114 13.06 -13.00 21.86
CA PHE A 114 14.12 -13.60 21.03
C PHE A 114 13.65 -14.79 20.17
N TRP A 115 12.62 -15.52 20.62
CA TRP A 115 12.19 -16.78 20.00
C TRP A 115 11.02 -16.63 19.02
N ASN A 116 10.25 -15.54 19.11
CA ASN A 116 8.98 -15.37 18.41
C ASN A 116 8.93 -14.08 17.57
N GLN A 117 10.10 -13.54 17.21
CA GLN A 117 10.18 -12.38 16.35
C GLN A 117 10.30 -12.81 14.89
N ASP A 118 9.28 -12.46 14.10
CA ASP A 118 9.33 -12.60 12.66
C ASP A 118 9.93 -11.35 12.02
N LYS A 119 10.79 -11.57 11.03
CA LYS A 119 11.46 -10.50 10.28
C LYS A 119 11.33 -10.73 8.79
N VAL A 120 10.93 -9.69 8.08
CA VAL A 120 10.89 -9.64 6.61
C VAL A 120 11.69 -8.44 6.13
N THR A 121 12.54 -8.61 5.13
CA THR A 121 13.34 -7.55 4.51
C THR A 121 12.83 -7.26 3.11
N ILE A 122 12.67 -5.98 2.79
CA ILE A 122 12.26 -5.48 1.49
C ILE A 122 13.43 -4.67 0.91
N ARG A 123 13.79 -4.88 -0.36
CA ARG A 123 14.83 -4.10 -1.04
C ARG A 123 14.41 -3.72 -2.46
N ARG A 124 14.62 -2.46 -2.83
CA ARG A 124 14.41 -1.92 -4.18
C ARG A 124 15.63 -2.22 -5.05
N GLY A 125 15.39 -2.73 -6.26
CA GLY A 125 16.44 -3.13 -7.19
C GLY A 125 17.15 -4.40 -6.70
N GLY A 126 16.85 -5.53 -7.35
CA GLY A 126 17.60 -6.77 -7.22
C GLY A 126 18.54 -6.93 -8.41
#